data_AF-A0A6A6WBM7-F1
#
_entry.id   AF-A0A6A6WBM7-F1
#
_cell.length_a   1.000
_cell.length_b   1.000
_cell.length_c   1.000
_cell.angle_alpha   90.00
_cell.angle_beta   90.00
_cell.angle_gamma   90.00
#
_symmetry.space_group_name_H-M   'P 1'
#
loop_
_entity.id
_entity.type
_entity.pdbx_description
1 polymer ?
#
loop_
_entity_poly.entity_id
_entity_poly.type
_entity_poly.pdbx_seq_one_letter_code
_entity_poly.pdbx_strand_id
1 'polypeptide(L)'
;MDALSGLDAHQKPPEDIRLVYKSYQKMKVAALDWDENLLDFKRELSKTHKSKVKVLHTLDYEHLQGIFQQFTGEVVDVSNRACEKKATIPASIPVYEHDDCPGLRIIPSAIPLSTQRVLLDRLLHRDLVNPRHMTNVHLHHHLIQPASGQSFFSLPPEPVPVYRPKDPAVHGPLTLESLLNRKLRWVTLGGQYDWTRKRYPTSEPPPFPDDIARLLRGLCPDILPEAAICNLYTPGDTLSLHRDVSEQCAAPLLSLSIGCDAIFILSALKDRGTPMETTYPPATIKLHSGDIVVMSGPSRFAWHGIPKVIADTCPEALSEWPSFECDSTSSIGVRPFSQWSGWLKRKRINLNVRQMFAGE
;
A
#
# COMPACT_ATOMS: atom_id res chain seq x y z
N MET A 1 23.66 15.48 -14.67
CA MET A 1 22.39 15.35 -15.43
C MET A 1 21.29 15.18 -14.39
N ASP A 2 20.30 16.07 -14.40
CA ASP A 2 19.18 16.01 -13.47
C ASP A 2 18.46 14.67 -13.62
N ALA A 3 18.36 13.90 -12.53
CA ALA A 3 17.85 12.52 -12.54
C ALA A 3 16.39 12.43 -13.01
N LEU A 4 15.68 13.57 -13.01
CA LEU A 4 14.29 13.73 -13.42
C LEU A 4 14.11 14.30 -14.84
N SER A 5 15.18 14.77 -15.48
CA SER A 5 15.09 15.38 -16.82
C SER A 5 14.56 14.39 -17.87
N GLY A 6 13.48 14.76 -18.56
CA GLY A 6 12.89 13.98 -19.66
C GLY A 6 11.76 13.02 -19.29
N LEU A 7 11.38 12.90 -18.01
CA LEU A 7 10.26 12.05 -17.59
C LEU A 7 8.94 12.83 -17.58
N ASP A 8 7.92 12.30 -18.25
CA ASP A 8 6.57 12.88 -18.31
C ASP A 8 5.51 11.97 -17.65
N ALA A 9 4.73 12.54 -16.73
CA ALA A 9 3.58 11.90 -16.08
C ALA A 9 2.37 11.67 -17.02
N HIS A 10 2.42 12.17 -18.25
CA HIS A 10 1.40 11.99 -19.29
C HIS A 10 1.83 11.04 -20.41
N GLN A 11 3.09 10.56 -20.40
CA GLN A 11 3.57 9.61 -21.40
C GLN A 11 2.71 8.33 -21.38
N LYS A 12 2.54 7.72 -22.56
CA LYS A 12 1.84 6.44 -22.67
C LYS A 12 2.80 5.30 -22.33
N PRO A 13 2.35 4.27 -21.59
CA PRO A 13 3.16 3.10 -21.33
C PRO A 13 3.44 2.32 -22.63
N PRO A 14 4.64 1.72 -22.76
CA PRO A 14 5.00 0.80 -23.84
C PRO A 14 3.93 -0.28 -24.11
N GLU A 15 3.77 -0.67 -25.39
CA GLU A 15 2.72 -1.61 -25.81
C GLU A 15 2.88 -3.00 -25.20
N ASP A 16 4.10 -3.51 -25.15
CA ASP A 16 4.45 -4.80 -24.55
C ASP A 16 4.02 -4.88 -23.09
N ILE A 17 4.29 -3.85 -22.29
CA ILE A 17 3.85 -3.78 -20.88
C ILE A 17 2.33 -3.69 -20.80
N ARG A 18 1.67 -2.93 -21.70
CA ARG A 18 0.21 -2.83 -21.76
C ARG A 18 -0.45 -4.17 -22.09
N LEU A 19 0.15 -4.99 -22.95
CA LEU A 19 -0.36 -6.31 -23.29
C LEU A 19 -0.30 -7.26 -22.09
N VAL A 20 0.82 -7.26 -21.35
CA VAL A 20 0.94 -8.03 -20.09
C VAL A 20 -0.08 -7.53 -19.05
N TYR A 21 -0.25 -6.22 -18.90
CA TYR A 21 -1.25 -5.68 -18.00
C TYR A 21 -2.67 -6.15 -18.33
N LYS A 22 -3.06 -6.06 -19.61
CA LYS A 22 -4.39 -6.51 -20.08
C LYS A 22 -4.58 -8.01 -19.94
N SER A 23 -3.53 -8.83 -20.10
CA SER A 23 -3.64 -10.28 -19.93
C SER A 23 -4.00 -10.62 -18.49
N TYR A 24 -3.27 -10.08 -17.50
CA TYR A 24 -3.56 -10.28 -16.08
C TYR A 24 -4.91 -9.68 -15.66
N GLN A 25 -5.29 -8.52 -16.20
CA GLN A 25 -6.59 -7.92 -15.90
C GLN A 25 -7.74 -8.86 -16.28
N LYS A 26 -7.64 -9.52 -17.43
CA LYS A 26 -8.65 -10.47 -17.95
C LYS A 26 -8.51 -11.89 -17.39
N MET A 27 -7.35 -12.25 -16.87
CA MET A 27 -7.09 -13.60 -16.36
C MET A 27 -8.05 -13.97 -15.22
N LYS A 28 -8.56 -15.20 -15.26
CA LYS A 28 -9.39 -15.76 -14.17
C LYS A 28 -8.51 -16.09 -12.97
N VAL A 29 -9.03 -15.90 -11.76
CA VAL A 29 -8.27 -16.12 -10.52
C VAL A 29 -7.69 -17.54 -10.46
N ALA A 30 -8.48 -18.57 -10.80
CA ALA A 30 -8.01 -19.96 -10.80
C ALA A 30 -6.84 -20.25 -11.76
N ALA A 31 -6.64 -19.41 -12.79
CA ALA A 31 -5.51 -19.56 -13.71
C ALA A 31 -4.21 -18.95 -13.16
N LEU A 32 -4.29 -17.99 -12.23
CA LEU A 32 -3.12 -17.40 -11.57
C LEU A 32 -2.32 -18.43 -10.78
N ASP A 33 -2.97 -19.51 -10.35
CA ASP A 33 -2.32 -20.55 -9.55
C ASP A 33 -1.30 -21.38 -10.34
N TRP A 34 -1.43 -21.36 -11.66
CA TRP A 34 -0.65 -22.16 -12.59
C TRP A 34 0.21 -21.30 -13.54
N ASP A 35 0.25 -19.99 -13.32
CA ASP A 35 1.03 -19.08 -14.15
C ASP A 35 2.50 -19.07 -13.74
N GLU A 36 3.37 -19.64 -14.58
CA GLU A 36 4.80 -19.72 -14.36
C GLU A 36 5.56 -18.38 -14.48
N ASN A 37 4.88 -17.31 -14.93
CA ASN A 37 5.45 -15.97 -14.93
C ASN A 37 5.08 -15.17 -13.67
N LEU A 38 4.09 -15.65 -12.90
CA LEU A 38 3.62 -14.95 -11.71
C LEU A 38 4.46 -15.34 -10.50
N LEU A 39 5.31 -14.42 -10.07
CA LEU A 39 6.10 -14.60 -8.87
C LEU A 39 5.20 -14.51 -7.62
N ASP A 40 5.12 -15.61 -6.88
CA ASP A 40 4.34 -15.75 -5.64
C ASP A 40 5.25 -16.35 -4.56
N PHE A 41 5.61 -15.55 -3.56
CA PHE A 41 6.52 -15.94 -2.48
C PHE A 41 5.84 -16.77 -1.37
N LYS A 42 4.51 -16.93 -1.37
CA LYS A 42 3.83 -17.88 -0.47
C LYS A 42 3.91 -19.31 -0.95
N ARG A 43 4.35 -19.54 -2.19
CA ARG A 43 4.52 -20.85 -2.79
C ARG A 43 6.00 -21.17 -2.96
N GLU A 44 6.30 -22.44 -3.17
CA GLU A 44 7.66 -22.80 -3.58
C GLU A 44 7.95 -22.20 -4.96
N LEU A 45 9.01 -21.40 -5.04
CA LEU A 45 9.44 -20.81 -6.31
C LEU A 45 9.91 -21.93 -7.27
N SER A 46 9.37 -21.90 -8.49
CA SER A 46 9.81 -22.76 -9.59
C SER A 46 11.28 -22.49 -9.94
N LYS A 47 11.89 -23.39 -10.74
CA LYS A 47 13.27 -23.17 -11.22
C LYS A 47 13.41 -21.86 -12.00
N THR A 48 12.40 -21.53 -12.82
CA THR A 48 12.34 -20.28 -13.59
C THR A 48 12.23 -19.05 -12.69
N HIS A 49 11.42 -19.11 -11.62
CA HIS A 49 11.34 -18.01 -10.65
C HIS A 49 12.65 -17.83 -9.90
N LYS A 50 13.26 -18.93 -9.42
CA LYS A 50 14.55 -18.91 -8.71
C LYS A 50 15.69 -18.35 -9.56
N SER A 51 15.63 -18.47 -10.89
CA SER A 51 16.63 -17.87 -11.79
C SER A 51 16.38 -16.38 -12.09
N LYS A 52 15.24 -15.81 -11.68
CA LYS A 52 14.89 -14.39 -11.89
C LYS A 52 14.99 -13.55 -10.62
N VAL A 53 15.22 -14.16 -9.48
CA VAL A 53 15.35 -13.45 -8.20
C VAL A 53 16.59 -13.92 -7.47
N LYS A 54 17.26 -12.97 -6.83
CA LYS A 54 18.40 -13.24 -5.96
C LYS A 54 18.14 -12.63 -4.59
N VAL A 55 18.64 -13.28 -3.54
CA VAL A 55 18.63 -12.70 -2.20
C VAL A 55 19.73 -11.64 -2.14
N LEU A 56 19.35 -10.38 -1.95
CA LEU A 56 20.28 -9.25 -1.86
C LEU A 56 20.94 -9.21 -0.48
N HIS A 57 20.12 -9.38 0.57
CA HIS A 57 20.52 -9.50 1.97
C HIS A 57 19.34 -10.07 2.76
N THR A 58 19.53 -10.24 4.06
CA THR A 58 18.47 -10.66 4.98
C THR A 58 18.32 -9.64 6.10
N LEU A 59 17.09 -9.36 6.51
CA LEU A 59 16.80 -8.57 7.71
C LEU A 59 16.80 -9.49 8.92
N ASP A 60 17.56 -9.14 9.95
CA ASP A 60 17.60 -9.89 11.20
C ASP A 60 16.27 -9.75 11.96
N TYR A 61 15.68 -10.89 12.32
CA TYR A 61 14.37 -10.90 12.96
C TYR A 61 14.41 -10.34 14.38
N GLU A 62 15.49 -10.56 15.13
CA GLU A 62 15.63 -10.06 16.50
C GLU A 62 15.59 -8.52 16.52
N HIS A 63 16.33 -7.89 15.61
CA HIS A 63 16.28 -6.44 15.43
C HIS A 63 14.86 -5.94 15.03
N LEU A 64 14.22 -6.61 14.07
CA LEU A 64 12.87 -6.23 13.63
C LEU A 64 11.81 -6.39 14.73
N GLN A 65 11.97 -7.37 15.62
CA GLN A 65 11.05 -7.58 16.74
C GLN A 65 11.00 -6.35 17.65
N GLY A 66 12.15 -5.75 17.97
CA GLY A 66 12.21 -4.52 18.76
C GLY A 66 11.47 -3.36 18.09
N ILE A 67 11.60 -3.22 16.76
CA ILE A 67 10.89 -2.19 15.97
C ILE A 67 9.37 -2.43 16.02
N PHE A 68 8.92 -3.67 15.85
CA PHE A 68 7.49 -4.00 15.88
C PHE A 68 6.88 -3.81 17.27
N GLN A 69 7.60 -4.20 18.33
CA GLN A 69 7.19 -3.97 19.72
C GLN A 69 7.07 -2.48 20.02
N GLN A 70 8.06 -1.68 19.59
CA GLN A 70 8.01 -0.23 19.77
C GLN A 70 6.83 0.42 19.03
N PHE A 71 6.49 -0.07 17.84
CA PHE A 71 5.37 0.46 17.05
C PHE A 71 4.01 0.05 17.61
N THR A 72 3.87 -1.20 18.05
CA THR A 72 2.60 -1.74 18.56
C THR A 72 2.33 -1.35 20.01
N GLY A 73 3.37 -1.09 20.81
CA GLY A 73 3.26 -0.84 22.25
C GLY A 73 3.01 -2.10 23.08
N GLU A 74 2.98 -3.28 22.43
CA GLU A 74 2.81 -4.58 23.06
C GLU A 74 4.07 -5.42 22.87
N VAL A 75 4.31 -6.37 23.78
CA VAL A 75 5.19 -7.50 23.46
C VAL A 75 4.46 -8.27 22.36
N VAL A 76 4.86 -8.05 21.11
CA VAL A 76 4.32 -8.81 19.97
C VAL A 76 4.47 -10.28 20.31
N ASP A 77 3.36 -10.92 20.70
CA ASP A 77 3.34 -12.34 20.94
C ASP A 77 3.52 -13.00 19.57
N VAL A 78 4.75 -13.40 19.31
CA VAL A 78 5.20 -14.07 18.09
C VAL A 78 4.44 -15.38 17.86
N SER A 79 3.77 -15.91 18.89
CA SER A 79 2.91 -17.08 18.78
C SER A 79 1.54 -16.79 18.17
N ASN A 80 1.09 -15.53 18.13
CA ASN A 80 -0.25 -15.17 17.67
C ASN A 80 -0.37 -14.99 16.14
N ARG A 81 0.40 -15.80 15.39
CA ARG A 81 -0.01 -16.29 14.06
C ARG A 81 -1.01 -17.43 14.23
N ALA A 82 -2.12 -17.21 14.95
CA ALA A 82 -3.08 -18.24 15.39
C ALA A 82 -3.88 -18.96 14.28
N CYS A 83 -3.44 -18.89 13.02
CA CYS A 83 -3.88 -19.79 11.94
C CYS A 83 -2.74 -20.50 11.21
N GLU A 84 -1.47 -20.25 11.57
CA GLU A 84 -0.32 -21.00 11.05
C GLU A 84 0.14 -21.96 12.13
N LYS A 85 -0.23 -23.25 12.00
CA LYS A 85 0.29 -24.37 12.79
C LYS A 85 1.78 -24.17 13.09
N LYS A 86 2.17 -23.86 14.34
CA LYS A 86 3.57 -23.86 14.83
C LYS A 86 4.61 -23.45 13.77
N ALA A 87 4.42 -22.33 13.09
CA ALA A 87 5.43 -21.84 12.16
C ALA A 87 6.63 -21.36 12.97
N THR A 88 7.77 -22.05 12.83
CA THR A 88 9.04 -21.67 13.43
C THR A 88 9.35 -20.22 13.06
N ILE A 89 9.60 -19.36 14.06
CA ILE A 89 9.97 -17.96 13.81
C ILE A 89 11.24 -17.98 12.94
N PRO A 90 11.22 -17.36 11.75
CA PRO A 90 12.41 -17.33 10.91
C PRO A 90 13.45 -16.45 11.59
N ALA A 91 14.71 -16.91 11.62
CA ALA A 91 15.81 -16.11 12.15
C ALA A 91 16.03 -14.80 11.35
N SER A 92 15.65 -14.79 10.07
CA SER A 92 15.78 -13.62 9.22
C SER A 92 14.74 -13.60 8.09
N ILE A 93 14.50 -12.41 7.54
CA ILE A 93 13.59 -12.19 6.41
C ILE A 93 14.43 -11.87 5.17
N PRO A 94 14.36 -12.68 4.09
CA PRO A 94 15.10 -12.40 2.87
C PRO A 94 14.54 -11.17 2.13
N VAL A 95 15.45 -10.34 1.66
CA VAL A 95 15.18 -9.24 0.72
C VAL A 95 15.62 -9.68 -0.66
N TYR A 96 14.67 -9.85 -1.57
CA TYR A 96 14.93 -10.27 -2.94
C TYR A 96 15.13 -9.07 -3.85
N GLU A 97 15.99 -9.20 -4.86
CA GLU A 97 16.02 -8.33 -6.03
C GLU A 97 15.61 -9.15 -7.28
N HIS A 98 14.82 -8.55 -8.17
CA HIS A 98 14.42 -9.17 -9.43
C HIS A 98 15.41 -8.84 -10.54
N ASP A 99 15.95 -9.85 -11.22
CA ASP A 99 17.01 -9.70 -12.23
C ASP A 99 16.54 -8.91 -13.47
N ASP A 100 15.31 -9.17 -13.94
CA ASP A 100 14.71 -8.36 -15.01
C ASP A 100 14.24 -6.97 -14.54
N CYS A 101 14.40 -6.59 -13.27
CA CYS A 101 13.99 -5.26 -12.78
C CYS A 101 15.00 -4.71 -11.76
N PRO A 102 16.20 -4.30 -12.20
CA PRO A 102 17.24 -3.82 -11.29
C PRO A 102 16.76 -2.68 -10.37
N GLY A 103 17.11 -2.76 -9.09
CA GLY A 103 16.66 -1.84 -8.04
C GLY A 103 15.28 -2.15 -7.46
N LEU A 104 14.56 -3.14 -7.98
CA LEU A 104 13.32 -3.62 -7.38
C LEU A 104 13.62 -4.57 -6.23
N ARG A 105 13.40 -4.12 -4.99
CA ARG A 105 13.49 -4.98 -3.80
C ARG A 105 12.11 -5.48 -3.39
N ILE A 106 12.01 -6.76 -3.05
CA ILE A 106 10.79 -7.42 -2.58
C ILE A 106 11.08 -8.05 -1.22
N ILE A 107 10.26 -7.72 -0.23
CA ILE A 107 10.37 -8.23 1.14
C ILE A 107 9.05 -8.93 1.48
N PRO A 108 8.96 -10.25 1.26
CA PRO A 108 7.73 -11.00 1.49
C PRO A 108 7.42 -11.08 2.98
N SER A 109 6.15 -10.91 3.34
CA SER A 109 5.64 -11.04 4.72
C SER A 109 6.45 -10.23 5.75
N ALA A 110 6.94 -9.05 5.35
CA ALA A 110 7.80 -8.18 6.13
C ALA A 110 7.13 -7.68 7.41
N ILE A 111 5.80 -7.49 7.40
CA ILE A 111 5.04 -6.96 8.53
C ILE A 111 4.22 -8.07 9.20
N PRO A 112 4.40 -8.35 10.51
CA PRO A 112 3.54 -9.27 11.26
C PRO A 112 2.08 -8.84 11.29
N LEU A 113 1.14 -9.78 11.41
CA LEU A 113 -0.31 -9.51 11.39
C LEU A 113 -0.75 -8.53 12.50
N SER A 114 -0.21 -8.65 13.71
CA SER A 114 -0.48 -7.71 14.82
C SER A 114 -0.03 -6.28 14.48
N THR A 115 1.17 -6.14 13.89
CA THR A 115 1.68 -4.86 13.41
C THR A 115 0.84 -4.31 12.26
N GLN A 116 0.35 -5.16 11.35
CA GLN A 116 -0.58 -4.75 10.29
C GLN A 116 -1.89 -4.19 10.87
N ARG A 117 -2.45 -4.83 11.91
CA ARG A 117 -3.65 -4.32 12.62
C ARG A 117 -3.39 -2.93 13.21
N VAL A 118 -2.32 -2.75 13.97
CA VAL A 118 -2.01 -1.43 14.56
C VAL A 118 -1.76 -0.38 13.47
N LEU A 119 -1.10 -0.75 12.37
CA LEU A 119 -0.90 0.16 11.24
C LEU A 119 -2.23 0.57 10.59
N LEU A 120 -3.19 -0.35 10.42
CA LEU A 120 -4.54 -0.02 9.97
C LEU A 120 -5.24 0.95 10.93
N ASP A 121 -5.12 0.73 12.24
CA ASP A 121 -5.70 1.62 13.26
C ASP A 121 -5.11 3.03 13.15
N ARG A 122 -3.77 3.15 12.98
CA ARG A 122 -3.13 4.45 12.76
C ARG A 122 -3.63 5.10 11.47
N LEU A 123 -3.61 4.39 10.35
CA LEU A 123 -3.96 4.94 9.05
C LEU A 123 -5.44 5.36 8.94
N LEU A 124 -6.36 4.52 9.42
CA LEU A 124 -7.80 4.64 9.14
C LEU A 124 -8.62 5.16 10.33
N HIS A 125 -8.11 5.04 11.57
CA HIS A 125 -8.76 5.66 12.73
C HIS A 125 -8.14 7.01 13.11
N ARG A 126 -6.80 7.12 13.13
CA ARG A 126 -6.11 8.36 13.53
C ARG A 126 -5.82 9.31 12.37
N ASP A 127 -5.18 8.81 11.32
CA ASP A 127 -4.61 9.67 10.28
C ASP A 127 -5.67 10.12 9.25
N LEU A 128 -6.70 9.31 9.01
CA LEU A 128 -7.82 9.66 8.12
C LEU A 128 -8.65 10.83 8.63
N VAL A 129 -8.77 11.02 9.96
CA VAL A 129 -9.54 12.11 10.57
C VAL A 129 -8.73 13.40 10.74
N ASN A 130 -7.44 13.38 10.43
CA ASN A 130 -6.60 14.58 10.48
C ASN A 130 -7.02 15.55 9.36
N PRO A 131 -7.51 16.76 9.68
CA PRO A 131 -8.02 17.70 8.68
C PRO A 131 -6.93 18.27 7.76
N ARG A 132 -5.65 18.08 8.11
CA ARG A 132 -4.51 18.46 7.26
C ARG A 132 -4.18 17.40 6.19
N HIS A 133 -4.73 16.20 6.32
CA HIS A 133 -4.62 15.14 5.32
C HIS A 133 -5.77 15.23 4.32
N MET A 134 -5.46 15.03 3.04
CA MET A 134 -6.43 15.08 1.97
C MET A 134 -6.91 13.69 1.57
N THR A 135 -8.10 13.62 1.00
CA THR A 135 -8.66 12.41 0.39
C THR A 135 -9.25 12.74 -0.96
N ASN A 136 -9.51 11.71 -1.78
CA ASN A 136 -10.18 11.89 -3.06
C ASN A 136 -11.57 12.53 -2.94
N VAL A 137 -12.21 12.38 -1.78
CA VAL A 137 -13.57 12.87 -1.52
C VAL A 137 -13.57 14.37 -1.27
N HIS A 138 -12.50 14.92 -0.67
CA HIS A 138 -12.35 16.36 -0.49
C HIS A 138 -12.33 17.14 -1.81
N LEU A 139 -12.07 16.50 -2.95
CA LEU A 139 -12.13 17.16 -4.26
C LEU A 139 -13.57 17.55 -4.65
N HIS A 140 -14.57 16.80 -4.18
CA HIS A 140 -15.95 16.88 -4.68
C HIS A 140 -17.01 17.08 -3.60
N HIS A 141 -16.68 16.82 -2.34
CA HIS A 141 -17.60 16.88 -1.21
C HIS A 141 -17.00 17.63 -0.02
N HIS A 142 -17.87 18.18 0.82
CA HIS A 142 -17.52 18.70 2.13
C HIS A 142 -17.60 17.56 3.15
N LEU A 143 -16.44 17.06 3.59
CA LEU A 143 -16.36 16.06 4.65
C LEU A 143 -16.51 16.72 6.02
N ILE A 144 -17.44 16.18 6.80
CA ILE A 144 -17.62 16.52 8.22
C ILE A 144 -16.78 15.54 9.02
N GLN A 145 -15.83 16.06 9.79
CA GLN A 145 -14.99 15.23 10.64
C GLN A 145 -15.81 14.70 11.84
N PRO A 146 -15.53 13.48 12.32
CA PRO A 146 -16.05 12.99 13.59
C PRO A 146 -15.65 13.91 14.76
N ALA A 147 -16.26 13.71 15.93
CA ALA A 147 -15.86 14.44 17.13
C ALA A 147 -14.37 14.19 17.46
N SER A 148 -13.74 15.14 18.16
CA SER A 148 -12.31 15.05 18.49
C SER A 148 -11.97 13.70 19.15
N GLY A 149 -10.96 13.02 18.61
CA GLY A 149 -10.52 11.70 19.08
C GLY A 149 -11.37 10.51 18.60
N GLN A 150 -12.44 10.73 17.83
CA GLN A 150 -13.23 9.65 17.24
C GLN A 150 -12.78 9.29 15.82
N SER A 151 -13.07 8.06 15.41
CA SER A 151 -12.87 7.59 14.04
C SER A 151 -14.15 7.77 13.22
N PHE A 152 -14.03 7.83 11.89
CA PHE A 152 -15.18 7.61 10.99
C PHE A 152 -15.90 6.28 11.27
N PHE A 153 -15.16 5.25 11.71
CA PHE A 153 -15.73 3.95 12.07
C PHE A 153 -16.48 3.98 13.42
N SER A 154 -16.30 5.01 14.24
CA SER A 154 -17.11 5.19 15.46
C SER A 154 -18.57 5.50 15.15
N LEU A 155 -18.84 6.06 13.97
CA LEU A 155 -20.18 6.48 13.56
C LEU A 155 -20.95 5.28 12.98
N PRO A 156 -22.29 5.24 13.17
CA PRO A 156 -23.13 4.19 12.59
C PRO A 156 -23.23 4.33 11.06
N PRO A 157 -23.39 3.23 10.29
CA PRO A 157 -23.64 3.24 8.84
C PRO A 157 -25.07 3.70 8.54
N GLU A 158 -25.44 4.91 8.95
CA GLU A 158 -26.78 5.43 8.72
C GLU A 158 -27.07 5.65 7.23
N PRO A 159 -28.31 5.39 6.78
CA PRO A 159 -28.70 5.56 5.38
C PRO A 159 -28.88 7.03 5.00
N VAL A 160 -28.86 7.95 5.97
CA VAL A 160 -29.07 9.37 5.74
C VAL A 160 -27.78 10.02 5.21
N PRO A 161 -27.81 10.74 4.07
CA PRO A 161 -26.64 11.42 3.57
C PRO A 161 -26.18 12.55 4.52
N VAL A 162 -24.91 12.50 4.92
CA VAL A 162 -24.31 13.51 5.81
C VAL A 162 -23.26 14.37 5.11
N TYR A 163 -22.74 13.94 3.95
CA TYR A 163 -21.70 14.66 3.22
C TYR A 163 -22.26 15.32 1.97
N ARG A 164 -22.21 16.66 1.95
CA ARG A 164 -22.77 17.48 0.85
C ARG A 164 -21.76 17.63 -0.29
N PRO A 165 -22.19 17.55 -1.55
CA PRO A 165 -21.34 17.84 -2.69
C PRO A 165 -20.97 19.33 -2.72
N LYS A 166 -19.78 19.65 -3.21
CA LYS A 166 -19.35 21.02 -3.49
C LYS A 166 -20.14 21.62 -4.67
N ASP A 167 -20.42 20.77 -5.66
CA ASP A 167 -21.29 21.08 -6.79
C ASP A 167 -22.42 20.04 -6.87
N PRO A 168 -23.63 20.37 -6.38
CA PRO A 168 -24.79 19.50 -6.43
C PRO A 168 -25.29 19.14 -7.84
N ALA A 169 -24.91 19.89 -8.88
CA ALA A 169 -25.29 19.59 -10.26
C ALA A 169 -24.45 18.44 -10.85
N VAL A 170 -23.23 18.23 -10.33
CA VAL A 170 -22.30 17.20 -10.81
C VAL A 170 -22.30 15.96 -9.91
N HIS A 171 -22.44 16.14 -8.60
CA HIS A 171 -22.35 15.05 -7.64
C HIS A 171 -23.56 15.04 -6.69
N GLY A 172 -24.09 13.84 -6.41
CA GLY A 172 -25.08 13.65 -5.35
C GLY A 172 -24.45 13.63 -3.94
N PRO A 173 -25.27 13.77 -2.88
CA PRO A 173 -24.81 13.66 -1.50
C PRO A 173 -24.37 12.21 -1.17
N LEU A 174 -23.53 12.06 -0.15
CA LEU A 174 -22.97 10.76 0.26
C LEU A 174 -23.36 10.41 1.69
N THR A 175 -23.66 9.13 1.91
CA THR A 175 -23.76 8.50 3.23
C THR A 175 -22.37 8.08 3.72
N LEU A 176 -22.22 7.86 5.02
CA LEU A 176 -20.99 7.31 5.59
C LEU A 176 -20.70 5.90 5.09
N GLU A 177 -21.73 5.07 4.94
CA GLU A 177 -21.58 3.73 4.37
C GLU A 177 -21.00 3.78 2.95
N SER A 178 -21.56 4.63 2.09
CA SER A 178 -21.05 4.82 0.73
C SER A 178 -19.63 5.37 0.74
N LEU A 179 -19.33 6.30 1.65
CA LEU A 179 -17.99 6.86 1.85
C LEU A 179 -16.97 5.75 2.12
N LEU A 180 -17.13 4.99 3.21
CA LEU A 180 -16.14 4.01 3.65
C LEU A 180 -16.10 2.75 2.77
N ASN A 181 -17.25 2.29 2.25
CA ASN A 181 -17.28 1.04 1.48
C ASN A 181 -16.89 1.23 0.02
N ARG A 182 -17.16 2.41 -0.57
CA ARG A 182 -17.09 2.60 -2.02
C ARG A 182 -16.42 3.87 -2.49
N LYS A 183 -16.51 5.01 -1.79
CA LYS A 183 -16.07 6.30 -2.36
C LYS A 183 -14.68 6.73 -1.92
N LEU A 184 -14.24 6.38 -0.72
CA LEU A 184 -12.88 6.63 -0.26
C LEU A 184 -11.91 5.72 -1.05
N ARG A 185 -10.98 6.33 -1.78
CA ARG A 185 -9.99 5.65 -2.62
C ARG A 185 -8.56 5.94 -2.22
N TRP A 186 -8.29 7.11 -1.65
CA TRP A 186 -6.98 7.41 -1.10
C TRP A 186 -7.04 8.45 0.02
N VAL A 187 -6.03 8.41 0.88
CA VAL A 187 -5.69 9.46 1.83
C VAL A 187 -4.18 9.77 1.75
N THR A 188 -3.80 11.04 1.86
CA THR A 188 -2.41 11.50 1.86
C THR A 188 -1.91 11.73 3.28
N LEU A 189 -0.69 11.30 3.59
CA LEU A 189 -0.02 11.55 4.87
C LEU A 189 1.24 12.37 4.63
N GLY A 190 1.55 13.31 5.53
CA GLY A 190 2.70 14.20 5.35
C GLY A 190 2.50 15.13 4.15
N GLY A 191 3.40 15.09 3.17
CA GLY A 191 3.28 15.83 1.90
C GLY A 191 1.99 15.56 1.13
N GLN A 192 1.37 16.64 0.64
CA GLN A 192 0.06 16.61 -0.01
C GLN A 192 0.19 16.64 -1.53
N TYR A 193 -0.06 15.52 -2.20
CA TYR A 193 0.02 15.46 -3.67
C TYR A 193 -1.13 16.22 -4.33
N ASP A 194 -0.81 17.19 -5.20
CA ASP A 194 -1.81 17.90 -6.00
C ASP A 194 -2.07 17.14 -7.31
N TRP A 195 -3.19 16.41 -7.35
CA TRP A 195 -3.61 15.63 -8.51
C TRP A 195 -3.91 16.48 -9.76
N THR A 196 -4.28 17.76 -9.58
CA THR A 196 -4.57 18.67 -10.69
C THR A 196 -3.27 19.16 -11.32
N ARG A 197 -2.31 19.58 -10.48
CA ARG A 197 -1.02 20.11 -10.93
C ARG A 197 0.08 19.05 -11.09
N LYS A 198 -0.22 17.80 -10.72
CA LYS A 198 0.67 16.62 -10.71
C LYS A 198 2.03 16.87 -10.07
N ARG A 199 2.04 17.57 -8.94
CA ARG A 199 3.26 17.93 -8.21
C ARG A 199 3.01 18.01 -6.72
N TYR A 200 4.07 17.93 -5.94
CA TYR A 200 4.03 18.35 -4.54
C TYR A 200 4.11 19.88 -4.45
N PRO A 201 3.22 20.54 -3.68
CA PRO A 201 3.32 21.96 -3.39
C PRO A 201 4.64 22.29 -2.68
N THR A 202 5.15 23.50 -2.90
CA THR A 202 6.36 24.00 -2.22
C THR A 202 6.08 24.58 -0.82
N SER A 203 4.80 24.69 -0.45
CA SER A 203 4.40 25.09 0.91
C SER A 203 4.80 24.01 1.91
N GLU A 204 5.04 24.41 3.16
CA GLU A 204 5.34 23.47 4.25
C GLU A 204 4.25 22.38 4.34
N PRO A 205 4.63 21.09 4.23
CA PRO A 205 3.68 20.00 4.30
C PRO A 205 3.22 19.76 5.74
N PRO A 206 2.04 19.16 5.95
CA PRO A 206 1.72 18.52 7.22
C PRO A 206 2.85 17.57 7.65
N PRO A 207 3.12 17.42 8.97
CA PRO A 207 4.13 16.48 9.43
C PRO A 207 3.72 15.05 9.08
N PHE A 208 4.68 14.27 8.59
CA PHE A 208 4.49 12.83 8.41
C PHE A 208 4.39 12.16 9.80
N PRO A 209 3.50 11.17 10.02
CA PRO A 209 3.40 10.53 11.34
C PRO A 209 4.68 9.81 11.78
N ASP A 210 5.29 10.27 12.87
CA ASP A 210 6.62 9.83 13.32
C ASP A 210 6.70 8.35 13.71
N ASP A 211 5.60 7.78 14.20
CA ASP A 211 5.53 6.35 14.55
C ASP A 211 5.59 5.47 13.31
N ILE A 212 4.83 5.82 12.26
CA ILE A 212 4.89 5.16 10.95
C ILE A 212 6.25 5.38 10.31
N ALA A 213 6.81 6.60 10.39
CA ALA A 213 8.13 6.88 9.83
C ALA A 213 9.23 6.00 10.47
N ARG A 214 9.22 5.85 11.80
CA ARG A 214 10.17 4.98 12.52
C ARG A 214 10.02 3.51 12.15
N LEU A 215 8.78 3.00 12.06
CA LEU A 215 8.52 1.64 11.61
C LEU A 215 9.14 1.38 10.22
N LEU A 216 8.88 2.28 9.27
CA LEU A 216 9.34 2.12 7.90
C LEU A 216 10.86 2.26 7.75
N ARG A 217 11.48 3.22 8.44
CA ARG A 217 12.95 3.37 8.47
C ARG A 217 13.65 2.16 9.10
N GLY A 218 13.04 1.56 10.13
CA GLY A 218 13.57 0.34 10.74
C GLY A 218 13.60 -0.86 9.78
N LEU A 219 12.63 -0.93 8.85
CA LEU A 219 12.57 -1.98 7.82
C LEU A 219 13.40 -1.66 6.58
N CYS A 220 13.45 -0.39 6.18
CA CYS A 220 14.11 0.10 4.98
C CYS A 220 14.85 1.42 5.30
N PRO A 221 16.10 1.35 5.77
CA PRO A 221 16.84 2.52 6.25
C PRO A 221 17.10 3.60 5.19
N ASP A 222 17.07 3.24 3.91
CA ASP A 222 17.25 4.15 2.78
C ASP A 222 15.95 4.87 2.35
N ILE A 223 14.84 4.63 3.05
CA ILE A 223 13.59 5.34 2.86
C ILE A 223 13.49 6.49 3.86
N LEU A 224 13.27 7.71 3.35
CA LEU A 224 12.94 8.88 4.17
C LEU A 224 11.47 9.26 3.96
N PRO A 225 10.56 8.89 4.89
CA PRO A 225 9.14 9.21 4.78
C PRO A 225 8.89 10.71 4.95
N GLU A 226 8.52 11.37 3.86
CA GLU A 226 8.06 12.78 3.87
C GLU A 226 6.62 12.89 3.40
N ALA A 227 6.20 12.01 2.48
CA ALA A 227 4.84 11.91 2.00
C ALA A 227 4.43 10.45 1.85
N ALA A 228 3.14 10.17 2.00
CA ALA A 228 2.57 8.91 1.58
C ALA A 228 1.18 9.07 0.95
N ILE A 229 0.85 8.16 0.05
CA ILE A 229 -0.50 7.96 -0.45
C ILE A 229 -0.94 6.57 0.01
N CYS A 230 -1.88 6.54 0.94
CA CYS A 230 -2.56 5.33 1.37
C CYS A 230 -3.75 5.09 0.44
N ASN A 231 -3.61 4.13 -0.48
CA ASN A 231 -4.62 3.75 -1.46
C ASN A 231 -5.51 2.63 -0.92
N LEU A 232 -6.81 2.74 -1.18
CA LEU A 232 -7.84 1.78 -0.79
C LEU A 232 -8.45 1.16 -2.04
N TYR A 233 -8.36 -0.16 -2.15
CA TYR A 233 -8.90 -0.94 -3.25
C TYR A 233 -9.90 -1.98 -2.76
N THR A 234 -10.86 -2.31 -3.62
CA THR A 234 -11.79 -3.44 -3.50
C THR A 234 -11.59 -4.36 -4.70
N PRO A 235 -11.89 -5.67 -4.63
CA PRO A 235 -11.92 -6.52 -5.82
C PRO A 235 -12.72 -5.89 -6.97
N GLY A 236 -12.08 -5.80 -8.14
CA GLY A 236 -12.60 -5.09 -9.31
C GLY A 236 -11.97 -3.71 -9.54
N ASP A 237 -11.41 -3.08 -8.51
CA ASP A 237 -10.57 -1.89 -8.70
C ASP A 237 -9.24 -2.28 -9.37
N THR A 238 -8.70 -1.35 -10.14
CA THR A 238 -7.41 -1.48 -10.83
C THR A 238 -6.64 -0.16 -10.75
N LEU A 239 -5.32 -0.23 -10.73
CA LEU A 239 -4.45 0.92 -10.96
C LEU A 239 -3.82 0.79 -12.34
N SER A 240 -4.06 1.77 -13.21
CA SER A 240 -3.50 1.79 -14.57
C SER A 240 -1.97 1.88 -14.53
N LEU A 241 -1.32 1.45 -15.61
CA LEU A 241 0.12 1.64 -15.76
C LEU A 241 0.48 3.12 -15.72
N HIS A 242 1.37 3.48 -14.81
CA HIS A 242 1.85 4.85 -14.59
C HIS A 242 3.29 4.84 -14.08
N ARG A 243 3.85 6.03 -13.88
CA ARG A 243 5.14 6.27 -13.23
C ARG A 243 4.97 7.34 -12.16
N ASP A 244 5.72 7.20 -11.08
CA ASP A 244 5.80 8.20 -10.02
C ASP A 244 7.00 9.11 -10.29
N VAL A 245 6.72 10.29 -10.86
CA VAL A 245 7.73 11.26 -11.35
C VAL A 245 7.52 12.66 -10.78
N SER A 246 6.73 12.78 -9.72
CA SER A 246 6.29 14.08 -9.20
C SER A 246 7.16 14.59 -8.04
N GLU A 247 8.04 13.75 -7.51
CA GLU A 247 9.04 14.10 -6.50
C GLU A 247 10.20 14.84 -7.17
N GLN A 248 10.88 15.71 -6.42
CA GLN A 248 12.05 16.47 -6.87
C GLN A 248 13.37 15.73 -6.61
N CYS A 249 13.32 14.47 -6.18
CA CYS A 249 14.48 13.63 -5.99
C CYS A 249 14.26 12.21 -6.53
N ALA A 250 15.37 11.49 -6.74
CA ALA A 250 15.36 10.10 -7.18
C ALA A 250 15.45 9.09 -6.01
N ALA A 251 15.09 9.52 -4.80
CA ALA A 251 15.09 8.67 -3.61
C ALA A 251 14.09 7.51 -3.75
N PRO A 252 14.33 6.34 -3.13
CA PRO A 252 13.50 5.16 -3.33
C PRO A 252 12.02 5.34 -2.92
N LEU A 253 11.12 4.58 -3.56
CA LEU A 253 9.71 4.49 -3.19
C LEU A 253 9.43 3.19 -2.46
N LEU A 254 8.74 3.24 -1.32
CA LEU A 254 8.29 2.06 -0.59
C LEU A 254 6.79 1.86 -0.78
N SER A 255 6.37 0.64 -1.07
CA SER A 255 4.97 0.24 -1.19
C SER A 255 4.68 -0.92 -0.25
N LEU A 256 3.85 -0.70 0.76
CA LEU A 256 3.45 -1.71 1.75
C LEU A 256 2.02 -2.16 1.47
N SER A 257 1.77 -3.47 1.53
CA SER A 257 0.48 -4.10 1.21
C SER A 257 -0.22 -4.66 2.45
N ILE A 258 -1.52 -4.41 2.65
CA ILE A 258 -2.34 -5.01 3.71
C ILE A 258 -3.70 -5.42 3.15
N GLY A 259 -4.26 -6.55 3.60
CA GLY A 259 -5.56 -7.05 3.19
C GLY A 259 -5.50 -7.99 2.00
N CYS A 260 -6.42 -7.83 1.05
CA CYS A 260 -6.52 -8.71 -0.12
C CYS A 260 -5.25 -8.69 -0.98
N ASP A 261 -4.93 -9.84 -1.55
CA ASP A 261 -3.85 -10.03 -2.51
C ASP A 261 -4.10 -9.20 -3.77
N ALA A 262 -3.03 -8.79 -4.44
CA ALA A 262 -3.11 -8.15 -5.75
C ALA A 262 -2.00 -8.63 -6.69
N ILE A 263 -2.27 -8.52 -7.99
CA ILE A 263 -1.24 -8.67 -9.01
C ILE A 263 -0.63 -7.30 -9.24
N PHE A 264 0.69 -7.23 -9.12
CA PHE A 264 1.50 -6.06 -9.40
C PHE A 264 2.39 -6.33 -10.61
N ILE A 265 2.40 -5.38 -11.53
CA ILE A 265 3.24 -5.44 -12.73
C ILE A 265 4.17 -4.25 -12.69
N LEU A 266 5.44 -4.50 -12.95
CA LEU A 266 6.47 -3.48 -13.03
C LEU A 266 7.44 -3.77 -14.18
N SER A 267 7.92 -2.74 -14.87
CA SER A 267 8.95 -2.84 -15.90
C SER A 267 9.90 -1.66 -15.77
N ALA A 268 11.13 -1.96 -15.35
CA ALA A 268 12.17 -0.96 -15.11
C ALA A 268 12.68 -0.35 -16.43
N LEU A 269 13.18 0.88 -16.35
CA LEU A 269 13.78 1.56 -17.50
C LEU A 269 15.21 1.06 -17.71
N LYS A 270 15.58 0.72 -18.95
CA LYS A 270 16.97 0.43 -19.34
C LYS A 270 17.75 1.72 -19.55
N ASP A 271 17.16 2.62 -20.34
CA ASP A 271 17.73 3.90 -20.73
C ASP A 271 16.74 5.02 -20.43
N ARG A 272 17.25 6.23 -20.13
CA ARG A 272 16.42 7.43 -19.87
C ARG A 272 16.68 8.50 -20.92
N GLY A 273 15.65 9.30 -21.23
CA GLY A 273 15.80 10.53 -22.01
C GLY A 273 16.08 10.34 -23.50
N THR A 274 15.85 9.13 -24.03
CA THR A 274 15.92 8.87 -25.48
C THR A 274 14.51 8.91 -26.11
N PRO A 275 14.38 9.21 -27.42
CA PRO A 275 13.09 9.19 -28.12
C PRO A 275 12.40 7.82 -28.13
N MET A 276 13.17 6.74 -27.94
CA MET A 276 12.70 5.37 -27.78
C MET A 276 13.24 4.81 -26.46
N GLU A 277 12.59 5.18 -25.35
CA GLU A 277 12.87 4.57 -24.05
C GLU A 277 12.64 3.06 -24.15
N THR A 278 13.66 2.27 -23.85
CA THR A 278 13.56 0.82 -23.77
C THR A 278 13.40 0.38 -22.32
N THR A 279 12.67 -0.72 -22.11
CA THR A 279 12.42 -1.26 -20.79
C THR A 279 12.96 -2.68 -20.66
N TYR A 280 13.11 -3.11 -19.42
CA TYR A 280 13.32 -4.52 -19.12
C TYR A 280 12.00 -5.30 -19.23
N PRO A 281 12.05 -6.63 -19.42
CA PRO A 281 10.86 -7.47 -19.37
C PRO A 281 10.02 -7.18 -18.12
N PRO A 282 8.67 -7.15 -18.21
CA PRO A 282 7.83 -6.93 -17.05
C PRO A 282 8.01 -8.02 -15.99
N ALA A 283 8.28 -7.62 -14.76
CA ALA A 283 8.13 -8.45 -13.59
C ALA A 283 6.67 -8.45 -13.14
N THR A 284 6.12 -9.65 -12.92
CA THR A 284 4.73 -9.84 -12.48
C THR A 284 4.70 -10.58 -11.16
N ILE A 285 4.18 -9.93 -10.13
CA ILE A 285 4.33 -10.34 -8.74
C ILE A 285 2.95 -10.37 -8.09
N LYS A 286 2.63 -11.44 -7.37
CA LYS A 286 1.47 -11.48 -6.48
C LYS A 286 1.89 -10.92 -5.13
N LEU A 287 1.31 -9.78 -4.76
CA LEU A 287 1.56 -9.11 -3.49
C LEU A 287 0.52 -9.50 -2.45
N HIS A 288 0.98 -10.08 -1.35
CA HIS A 288 0.19 -10.49 -0.22
C HIS A 288 0.13 -9.42 0.88
N SER A 289 -0.76 -9.63 1.85
CA SER A 289 -0.77 -8.85 3.09
C SER A 289 0.54 -8.98 3.85
N GLY A 290 1.16 -7.85 4.18
CA GLY A 290 2.45 -7.75 4.87
C GLY A 290 3.65 -7.62 3.94
N ASP A 291 3.48 -7.75 2.62
CA ASP A 291 4.58 -7.61 1.66
C ASP A 291 4.97 -6.14 1.48
N ILE A 292 6.28 -5.91 1.33
CA ILE A 292 6.86 -4.62 0.97
C ILE A 292 7.56 -4.75 -0.39
N VAL A 293 7.35 -3.76 -1.24
CA VAL A 293 8.14 -3.54 -2.46
C VAL A 293 8.86 -2.21 -2.32
N VAL A 294 10.15 -2.16 -2.66
CA VAL A 294 10.89 -0.91 -2.77
C VAL A 294 11.43 -0.73 -4.18
N MET A 295 11.14 0.42 -4.78
CA MET A 295 11.59 0.80 -6.11
C MET A 295 12.71 1.84 -6.00
N SER A 296 13.95 1.43 -6.25
CA SER A 296 15.13 2.31 -6.28
C SER A 296 15.87 2.21 -7.62
N GLY A 297 16.85 3.10 -7.84
CA GLY A 297 17.73 3.03 -9.01
C GLY A 297 16.96 2.99 -10.35
N PRO A 298 17.20 1.99 -11.22
CA PRO A 298 16.47 1.85 -12.48
C PRO A 298 14.96 1.61 -12.31
N SER A 299 14.54 0.87 -11.27
CA SER A 299 13.13 0.62 -10.98
C SER A 299 12.38 1.83 -10.41
N ARG A 300 13.08 2.86 -9.89
CA ARG A 300 12.48 4.04 -9.26
C ARG A 300 11.43 4.74 -10.13
N PHE A 301 11.64 4.75 -11.44
CA PHE A 301 10.74 5.37 -12.41
C PHE A 301 10.14 4.34 -13.37
N ALA A 302 10.05 3.08 -12.91
CA ALA A 302 9.47 2.01 -13.69
C ALA A 302 8.00 2.27 -14.02
N TRP A 303 7.57 1.77 -15.18
CA TRP A 303 6.15 1.63 -15.45
C TRP A 303 5.57 0.56 -14.54
N HIS A 304 4.51 0.89 -13.81
CA HIS A 304 3.91 -0.07 -12.89
C HIS A 304 2.40 0.14 -12.71
N GLY A 305 1.72 -0.91 -12.25
CA GLY A 305 0.27 -0.87 -12.03
C GLY A 305 -0.27 -2.13 -11.36
N ILE A 306 -1.55 -2.07 -11.01
CA ILE A 306 -2.30 -3.15 -10.37
C ILE A 306 -3.45 -3.55 -11.30
N PRO A 307 -3.27 -4.56 -12.18
CA PRO A 307 -4.36 -5.03 -13.05
C PRO A 307 -5.48 -5.76 -12.31
N LYS A 308 -5.23 -6.25 -11.09
CA LYS A 308 -6.21 -7.08 -10.37
C LYS A 308 -5.98 -7.08 -8.86
N VAL A 309 -7.07 -6.87 -8.11
CA VAL A 309 -7.19 -7.19 -6.69
C VAL A 309 -8.03 -8.46 -6.56
N ILE A 310 -7.55 -9.44 -5.80
CA ILE A 310 -8.12 -10.79 -5.72
C ILE A 310 -9.09 -10.84 -4.53
N ALA A 311 -10.36 -11.17 -4.80
CA ALA A 311 -11.37 -11.30 -3.75
C ALA A 311 -11.03 -12.43 -2.77
N ASP A 312 -11.51 -12.30 -1.53
CA ASP A 312 -11.51 -13.36 -0.52
C ASP A 312 -10.12 -13.91 -0.16
N THR A 313 -9.10 -13.05 -0.23
CA THR A 313 -7.70 -13.37 0.11
C THR A 313 -7.16 -12.57 1.30
N CYS A 314 -7.98 -11.72 1.92
CA CYS A 314 -7.62 -11.03 3.16
C CYS A 314 -7.25 -12.07 4.24
N PRO A 315 -6.14 -11.92 4.99
CA PRO A 315 -5.80 -12.83 6.07
C PRO A 315 -6.91 -12.94 7.11
N GLU A 316 -7.24 -14.16 7.53
CA GLU A 316 -8.35 -14.41 8.48
C GLU A 316 -8.21 -13.57 9.77
N ALA A 317 -6.99 -13.49 10.31
CA ALA A 317 -6.67 -12.71 11.51
C ALA A 317 -6.90 -11.20 11.38
N LEU A 318 -7.03 -10.67 10.15
CA LEU A 318 -7.34 -9.26 9.88
C LEU A 318 -8.75 -9.08 9.31
N SER A 319 -9.44 -10.16 8.96
CA SER A 319 -10.69 -10.12 8.21
C SER A 319 -11.80 -9.38 8.96
N GLU A 320 -11.83 -9.51 10.29
CA GLU A 320 -12.79 -8.87 11.19
C GLU A 320 -12.50 -7.39 11.47
N TRP A 321 -11.34 -6.87 11.07
CA TRP A 321 -11.01 -5.45 11.25
C TRP A 321 -12.12 -4.55 10.67
N PRO A 322 -12.56 -3.49 11.38
CA PRO A 322 -11.97 -2.90 12.60
C PRO A 322 -12.51 -3.45 13.93
N SER A 323 -13.30 -4.52 13.95
CA SER A 323 -13.93 -5.01 15.18
C SER A 323 -13.38 -6.36 15.61
N PHE A 324 -12.68 -6.41 16.74
CA PHE A 324 -12.18 -7.65 17.32
C PHE A 324 -12.89 -7.96 18.64
N GLU A 325 -12.97 -9.24 19.00
CA GLU A 325 -13.27 -9.67 20.37
C GLU A 325 -12.23 -9.04 21.29
N CYS A 326 -12.66 -8.30 22.31
CA CYS A 326 -11.70 -7.53 23.10
C CYS A 326 -10.72 -8.46 23.83
N ASP A 327 -9.44 -8.08 23.82
CA ASP A 327 -8.45 -8.53 24.79
C ASP A 327 -8.84 -7.96 26.18
N SER A 328 -9.65 -8.73 26.91
CA SER A 328 -9.92 -8.72 28.37
C SER A 328 -10.18 -7.41 29.15
N THR A 329 -10.15 -6.22 28.53
CA THR A 329 -10.10 -4.93 29.26
C THR A 329 -11.35 -4.04 29.12
N SER A 330 -12.34 -4.37 28.27
CA SER A 330 -13.61 -3.66 28.28
C SER A 330 -14.60 -4.33 29.25
N SER A 331 -14.95 -3.60 30.31
CA SER A 331 -15.81 -4.03 31.42
C SER A 331 -17.30 -4.19 31.08
N ILE A 332 -17.67 -4.14 29.80
CA ILE A 332 -18.99 -4.48 29.25
C ILE A 332 -18.69 -5.01 27.84
N GLY A 333 -19.20 -6.17 27.44
CA GLY A 333 -18.89 -6.89 26.19
C GLY A 333 -19.24 -6.19 24.86
N VAL A 334 -19.06 -4.88 24.75
CA VAL A 334 -19.20 -4.08 23.54
C VAL A 334 -17.89 -4.18 22.75
N ARG A 335 -17.96 -4.79 21.56
CA ARG A 335 -16.84 -4.76 20.60
C ARG A 335 -16.77 -3.38 19.93
N PRO A 336 -15.63 -2.68 19.99
CA PRO A 336 -15.45 -1.44 19.24
C PRO A 336 -15.75 -1.66 17.75
N PHE A 337 -16.42 -0.68 17.14
CA PHE A 337 -16.68 -0.66 15.68
C PHE A 337 -17.43 -1.90 15.14
N SER A 338 -18.18 -2.63 15.97
CA SER A 338 -18.89 -3.86 15.58
C SER A 338 -19.78 -3.73 14.36
N GLN A 339 -20.37 -2.56 14.13
CA GLN A 339 -21.18 -2.26 12.96
C GLN A 339 -20.39 -2.26 11.62
N TRP A 340 -19.06 -2.25 11.70
CA TRP A 340 -18.14 -2.31 10.56
C TRP A 340 -17.32 -3.60 10.51
N SER A 341 -17.60 -4.59 11.39
CA SER A 341 -16.94 -5.91 11.36
C SER A 341 -16.90 -6.46 9.93
N GLY A 342 -15.75 -7.02 9.54
CA GLY A 342 -15.58 -7.59 8.21
C GLY A 342 -15.23 -6.56 7.12
N TRP A 343 -15.08 -5.27 7.43
CA TRP A 343 -14.82 -4.25 6.41
C TRP A 343 -13.55 -4.54 5.61
N LEU A 344 -12.47 -4.99 6.28
CA LEU A 344 -11.20 -5.28 5.60
C LEU A 344 -11.25 -6.55 4.74
N LYS A 345 -12.17 -7.49 5.01
CA LYS A 345 -12.28 -8.78 4.30
C LYS A 345 -12.29 -8.66 2.78
N ARG A 346 -12.82 -7.54 2.25
CA ARG A 346 -12.90 -7.25 0.81
C ARG A 346 -12.10 -6.02 0.41
N LYS A 347 -11.10 -5.64 1.19
CA LYS A 347 -10.29 -4.46 0.97
C LYS A 347 -8.82 -4.82 0.86
N ARG A 348 -8.12 -4.03 0.07
CA ARG A 348 -6.66 -3.97 0.03
C ARG A 348 -6.26 -2.53 0.31
N ILE A 349 -5.38 -2.37 1.28
CA ILE A 349 -4.78 -1.11 1.67
C ILE A 349 -3.33 -1.11 1.20
N ASN A 350 -2.89 -0.03 0.58
CA ASN A 350 -1.55 0.09 0.05
C ASN A 350 -0.94 1.44 0.41
N LEU A 351 0.09 1.42 1.24
CA LEU A 351 0.79 2.62 1.70
C LEU A 351 2.02 2.86 0.82
N ASN A 352 1.97 3.87 -0.05
CA ASN A 352 3.08 4.27 -0.91
C ASN A 352 3.81 5.47 -0.32
N VAL A 353 5.02 5.26 0.16
CA VAL A 353 5.83 6.23 0.90
C VAL A 353 6.98 6.72 0.05
N ARG A 354 7.26 8.03 0.17
CA ARG A 354 8.24 8.71 -0.65
C ARG A 354 8.88 9.89 0.06
N GLN A 355 10.08 10.20 -0.39
CA GLN A 355 10.77 11.46 -0.14
C GLN A 355 10.44 12.41 -1.30
N MET A 356 10.04 13.64 -0.99
CA MET A 356 9.63 14.64 -1.98
C MET A 356 10.81 15.50 -2.45
N PHE A 357 11.71 15.84 -1.54
CA PHE A 357 12.80 16.79 -1.81
C PHE A 357 14.16 16.12 -1.60
N ALA A 358 15.19 16.56 -2.32
CA ALA A 358 16.55 16.12 -2.01
C ALA A 358 16.94 16.66 -0.63
N GLY A 359 17.66 15.87 0.17
CA GLY A 359 18.25 16.40 1.41
C GLY A 359 19.23 17.53 1.06
N GLU A 360 19.24 18.58 1.88
CA GLU A 360 20.22 19.67 1.78
C GLU A 360 21.67 19.18 2.02
#